data_AF-A0A2N9LRB5-F1
#
_entry.id   AF-A0A2N9LRB5-F1
#
_cell.length_a   1.000
_cell.length_b   1.000
_cell.length_c   1.000
_cell.angle_alpha   90.00
_cell.angle_beta   90.00
_cell.angle_gamma   90.00
#
_symmetry.space_group_name_H-M   'P 1'
#
loop_
_entity.id
_entity.type
_entity.pdbx_description
1 polymer ?
#
loop_
_entity_poly.entity_id
_entity_poly.type
_entity_poly.pdbx_seq_one_letter_code
_entity_poly.pdbx_strand_id
1 'polypeptide(L)' 'MITKLRVTQSFDARQVASRRRERFGSGELLMLVSGSESPSESRFIRINGLRPSRGVECRYTIESDELNQKTEVAKFPA' A
#
# COMPACT_ATOMS: atom_id res chain seq x y z
N MET A 1 2.84 12.38 9.42
CA MET A 1 2.76 12.86 8.03
C MET A 1 2.14 11.74 7.21
N ILE A 2 1.09 12.00 6.43
CA ILE A 2 0.47 10.96 5.59
C ILE A 2 1.24 10.90 4.27
N THR A 3 1.96 9.80 4.04
CA THR A 3 2.68 9.60 2.78
C THR A 3 1.82 8.80 1.81
N LYS A 4 1.44 9.44 0.71
CA LYS A 4 0.74 8.78 -0.40
C LYS A 4 1.78 8.31 -1.42
N LEU A 5 1.63 7.08 -1.85
CA LEU A 5 2.50 6.44 -2.84
C LEU A 5 1.69 6.11 -4.08
N ARG A 6 2.32 6.18 -5.25
CA ARG A 6 1.81 5.69 -6.51
C ARG A 6 2.60 4.47 -6.93
N VAL A 7 1.90 3.41 -7.30
CA VAL A 7 2.52 2.19 -7.82
C VAL A 7 3.08 2.45 -9.21
N THR A 8 4.36 2.16 -9.41
CA THR A 8 5.05 2.26 -10.70
C THR A 8 5.13 0.89 -11.37
N GLN A 9 5.30 -0.18 -10.59
CA GLN A 9 5.38 -1.57 -11.04
C GLN A 9 4.42 -2.47 -10.28
N SER A 10 3.84 -3.47 -10.94
CA SER A 10 2.91 -4.37 -10.26
C SER A 10 3.57 -5.24 -9.19
N PHE A 11 2.85 -5.51 -8.10
CA PHE A 11 3.28 -6.42 -7.05
C PHE A 11 2.11 -7.07 -6.33
N ASP A 12 2.41 -8.09 -5.54
CA ASP A 12 1.46 -8.72 -4.64
C ASP A 12 1.82 -8.35 -3.20
N ALA A 13 0.84 -7.93 -2.41
CA ALA A 13 1.02 -7.70 -0.97
C ALA A 13 0.09 -8.56 -0.14
N ARG A 14 0.52 -8.88 1.08
CA ARG A 14 -0.26 -9.69 2.01
C ARG A 14 -1.21 -8.80 2.79
N GLN A 15 -2.49 -9.14 2.81
CA GLN A 15 -3.46 -8.48 3.67
C GLN A 15 -3.20 -8.86 5.14
N VAL A 16 -3.05 -7.90 6.05
CA VAL A 16 -2.61 -8.16 7.44
C VAL A 16 -3.59 -9.05 8.21
N ALA A 17 -4.90 -8.82 8.05
CA ALA A 17 -5.94 -9.58 8.73
C ALA A 17 -6.20 -10.97 8.11
N SER A 18 -5.47 -11.36 7.06
CA SER A 18 -5.67 -12.64 6.39
C SER A 18 -4.35 -13.23 5.87
N ARG A 19 -4.42 -14.42 5.28
CA ARG A 19 -3.30 -14.98 4.50
C ARG A 19 -3.43 -14.65 3.01
N ARG A 20 -4.41 -13.84 2.63
CA ARG A 20 -4.65 -13.49 1.22
C ARG A 20 -3.57 -12.56 0.72
N ARG A 21 -3.18 -12.78 -0.53
CA ARG A 21 -2.36 -11.86 -1.30
C ARG A 21 -3.27 -11.13 -2.27
N GLU A 22 -3.02 -9.83 -2.44
CA GLU A 22 -3.69 -9.01 -3.43
C GLU A 22 -2.68 -8.36 -4.34
N ARG A 23 -3.04 -8.34 -5.63
CA ARG A 23 -2.23 -7.70 -6.66
C ARG A 23 -2.55 -6.22 -6.73
N PHE A 24 -1.51 -5.41 -6.83
CA PHE A 24 -1.53 -3.97 -7.02
C PHE A 24 -0.97 -3.64 -8.40
N GLY A 25 -1.76 -2.95 -9.22
CA GLY A 25 -1.38 -2.53 -10.57
C GLY A 25 -0.63 -1.20 -10.59
N SER A 26 0.10 -0.95 -11.68
CA SER A 26 0.70 0.38 -11.93
C SER A 26 -0.38 1.46 -11.99
N GLY A 27 -0.11 2.61 -11.39
CA GLY A 27 -1.07 3.71 -11.23
C GLY A 27 -2.00 3.62 -10.02
N GLU A 28 -2.03 2.49 -9.31
CA GLU A 28 -2.76 2.43 -8.03
C GLU A 28 -2.14 3.38 -7.00
N LEU A 29 -2.97 3.93 -6.13
CA LEU A 29 -2.55 4.81 -5.04
C LEU A 29 -2.65 4.07 -3.71
N LEU A 30 -1.61 4.24 -2.89
CA LEU A 30 -1.45 3.65 -1.57
C LEU A 30 -1.23 4.76 -0.55
N MET A 31 -1.59 4.48 0.70
CA MET A 31 -1.27 5.35 1.83
C MET A 31 -0.44 4.56 2.84
N LEU A 32 0.77 5.02 3.13
CA LEU A 32 1.59 4.44 4.18
C LEU A 32 0.92 4.68 5.54
N VAL A 33 0.87 3.62 6.35
CA VAL A 33 0.38 3.69 7.73
C VAL A 33 1.58 3.99 8.64
N SER A 34 1.64 5.20 9.19
CA SER A 34 2.68 5.56 10.15
C SER A 34 2.57 4.72 11.43
N GLY A 35 3.69 4.21 11.95
CA GLY A 35 3.75 3.58 13.29
C GLY A 35 3.90 2.05 13.32
N SER A 36 4.38 1.41 12.25
CA SER A 36 4.77 0.00 12.29
C SER A 36 6.20 -0.17 11.80
N GLU A 37 7.14 0.20 12.65
CA GLU A 37 8.59 0.15 12.43
C GLU A 37 9.12 -1.28 12.56
N SER A 38 8.70 -2.18 11.67
CA SER A 38 9.62 -3.26 11.29
C SER A 38 10.44 -2.72 10.13
N PRO A 39 11.77 -2.55 10.26
CA PRO A 39 12.58 -2.02 9.16
C PRO A 39 12.42 -2.88 7.89
N SER A 40 12.11 -4.17 8.05
CA SER A 40 11.91 -5.11 6.95
C SER A 40 10.56 -5.01 6.23
N GLU A 41 9.50 -4.52 6.87
CA GLU A 41 8.15 -4.57 6.27
C GLU A 41 7.40 -3.24 6.40
N SER A 42 6.81 -2.81 5.29
CA SER A 42 6.00 -1.60 5.21
C SER A 42 4.51 -1.94 5.21
N ARG A 43 3.74 -1.21 6.02
CA ARG A 43 2.28 -1.32 6.07
C ARG A 43 1.61 -0.16 5.35
N PHE A 44 0.59 -0.47 4.55
CA PHE A 44 -0.14 0.52 3.77
C PHE A 44 -1.62 0.13 3.58
N ILE A 45 -2.42 1.08 3.13
CA ILE A 45 -3.79 0.85 2.66
C ILE A 45 -3.93 1.23 1.18
N ARG A 46 -4.86 0.58 0.46
CA ARG A 46 -5.22 0.94 -0.92
C ARG A 46 -6.19 2.14 -0.91
N ILE A 47 -5.90 3.18 -1.68
CA ILE A 47 -6.75 4.38 -1.78
C ILE A 47 -7.73 4.28 -2.96
N ASN A 48 -7.24 3.91 -4.16
CA ASN A 48 -8.05 3.95 -5.39
C ASN A 48 -8.97 2.75 -5.59
N GLY A 49 -9.17 1.94 -4.55
CA GLY A 49 -9.94 0.72 -4.63
C GLY A 49 -10.66 0.46 -3.33
N LEU A 50 -11.44 1.42 -2.84
CA LEU A 50 -12.56 1.14 -1.95
C LEU A 50 -13.44 0.09 -2.66
N ARG A 51 -13.09 -1.19 -2.54
CA ARG A 51 -14.10 -2.22 -2.71
C ARG A 51 -15.19 -1.85 -1.70
N PRO A 52 -16.47 -1.89 -2.08
CA PRO A 52 -17.58 -1.69 -1.16
C PRO A 52 -17.71 -2.85 -0.14
N SER A 53 -16.59 -3.41 0.35
CA SER A 53 -16.57 -4.35 1.46
C SER A 53 -16.78 -3.56 2.76
N ARG A 54 -18.05 -3.26 3.03
CA ARG A 54 -18.60 -3.14 4.38
C ARG A 54 -17.86 -2.21 5.36
N GLY A 55 -17.21 -1.15 4.87
CA GLY A 55 -16.60 -0.11 5.71
C GLY A 55 -15.30 -0.51 6.42
N VAL A 56 -14.59 -1.55 5.99
CA VAL A 56 -13.32 -1.96 6.63
C VAL A 56 -12.13 -1.59 5.74
N GLU A 57 -11.28 -0.68 6.21
CA GLU A 57 -10.00 -0.36 5.59
C GLU A 57 -9.07 -1.58 5.64
N CYS A 58 -8.77 -2.16 4.48
CA CYS A 58 -7.84 -3.29 4.38
C CYS A 58 -6.40 -2.79 4.48
N ARG A 59 -5.66 -3.30 5.47
CA ARG A 59 -4.22 -3.07 5.62
C ARG A 59 -3.44 -4.19 4.93
N TYR A 60 -2.38 -3.80 4.25
CA TYR A 60 -1.47 -4.69 3.54
C TYR A 60 -0.05 -4.52 4.08
N THR A 61 0.75 -5.57 3.96
CA THR A 61 2.17 -5.59 4.30
C THR A 61 2.96 -6.20 3.14
N ILE A 62 4.17 -5.68 2.94
CA ILE A 62 5.16 -6.14 1.96
C ILE A 62 6.54 -5.72 2.45
N GLU A 63 7.61 -6.31 1.90
CA GLU A 63 8.97 -5.89 2.20
C GLU A 63 9.18 -4.40 1.88
N SER A 64 9.82 -3.68 2.79
CA SER A 64 10.03 -2.22 2.64
C SER A 64 10.81 -1.88 1.39
N ASP A 65 11.85 -2.64 1.08
CA ASP A 65 12.67 -2.44 -0.13
C ASP A 65 11.86 -2.69 -1.40
N GLU A 66 11.01 -3.72 -1.41
CA GLU A 66 10.13 -4.01 -2.53
C GLU A 66 9.12 -2.86 -2.75
N LEU A 67 8.52 -2.35 -1.66
CA LEU A 67 7.60 -1.21 -1.76
C LEU A 67 8.31 0.03 -2.34
N ASN A 68 9.50 0.33 -1.85
CA ASN A 68 10.28 1.49 -2.29
C ASN A 68 10.70 1.38 -3.76
N GLN A 69 11.02 0.17 -4.26
CA GLN A 69 11.37 -0.05 -5.66
C GLN A 69 10.17 0.07 -6.60
N LYS A 70 8.98 -0.30 -6.12
CA LYS A 70 7.76 -0.42 -6.96
C LYS A 70 6.79 0.73 -6.79
N THR A 71 7.14 1.74 -6.01
CA THR A 71 6.31 2.92 -5.79
C THR A 71 7.12 4.22 -5.80
N GLU A 72 6.43 5.32 -6.01
CA GLU A 72 6.96 6.67 -5.90
C GLU A 72 6.05 7.53 -5.01
N VAL A 73 6.58 8.61 -4.44
CA VAL A 73 5.74 9.56 -3.69
C VAL A 73 4.76 10.23 -4.65
N ALA A 74 3.46 10.05 -4.40
CA ALA A 74 2.41 10.65 -5.20
C ALA A 74 2.39 12.16 -4.97
N LYS A 75 2.95 12.93 -5.91
CA LYS A 75 2.83 14.39 -5.95
C LYS A 75 1.42 14.72 -6.45
N PHE A 76 0.55 15.20 -5.56
CA PHE A 76 -0.66 15.88 -6.00
C PHE A 76 -0.26 17.32 -6.39
N PRO A 77 -0.71 17.86 -7.55
CA PRO A 77 -0.69 19.30 -7.72
C PRO A 77 -1.54 19.91 -6.59
N ALA A 78 -1.00 20.96 -5.97
CA ALA A 78 -1.65 21.71 -4.90
C ALA A 78 -2.98 22.32 -5.35
#